data_AF-A0AAX3TBE4-F1
#
_entry.id   AF-A0AAX3TBE4-F1
#
_cell.length_a   1.000
_cell.length_b   1.000
_cell.length_c   1.000
_cell.angle_alpha   90.00
_cell.angle_beta   90.00
_cell.angle_gamma   90.00
#
_symmetry.space_group_name_H-M   'P 1'
#
loop_
_entity.id
_entity.type
_entity.pdbx_description
1 polymer ?
#
loop_
_entity_poly.entity_id
_entity_poly.type
_entity_poly.pdbx_seq_one_letter_code
_entity_poly.pdbx_strand_id
1 'polypeptide(L)'
;MPSDASKEDRGTRPVAGPVIAHRTEYFMARALLFRLLLTLAVSALACLLVFAPAAAAPTTDTQRITITLISDHEHNGAAAWTDADGRLRTQSEVPLSQRDPDGKFKASLVYTRAAAEAPVDALFQSGGRFARCEITVDGERVADHTAHGSRPTSSCHSG
;
A
#
# COMPACT_ATOMS: atom_id res chain seq x y z
N MET A 1 87.31 -65.97 56.72
CA MET A 1 87.72 -65.14 55.57
C MET A 1 88.24 -66.10 54.51
N PRO A 2 88.00 -65.95 53.20
CA PRO A 2 87.39 -64.86 52.42
C PRO A 2 86.30 -65.40 51.44
N SER A 3 85.98 -64.60 50.41
CA SER A 3 85.77 -65.03 49.03
C SER A 3 84.52 -65.84 48.62
N ASP A 4 83.79 -65.19 47.72
CA ASP A 4 83.60 -65.61 46.32
C ASP A 4 82.27 -66.19 45.84
N ALA A 5 82.01 -65.76 44.61
CA ALA A 5 81.37 -66.45 43.50
C ALA A 5 79.85 -66.31 43.32
N SER A 6 79.53 -65.41 42.39
CA SER A 6 78.60 -65.54 41.26
C SER A 6 77.96 -66.91 41.01
N LYS A 7 76.65 -66.92 40.78
CA LYS A 7 76.00 -67.65 39.67
C LYS A 7 74.60 -67.12 39.30
N GLU A 8 74.37 -67.06 37.99
CA GLU A 8 73.18 -66.81 37.16
C GLU A 8 71.87 -67.54 37.57
N ASP A 9 70.69 -66.90 37.40
CA ASP A 9 69.75 -67.10 36.26
C ASP A 9 68.42 -66.28 36.40
N ARG A 10 67.95 -65.77 35.24
CA ARG A 10 66.60 -65.40 34.72
C ARG A 10 65.52 -64.65 35.52
N GLY A 11 64.98 -63.59 34.87
CA GLY A 11 63.58 -63.17 35.06
C GLY A 11 63.16 -61.80 34.48
N THR A 12 62.71 -61.78 33.21
CA THR A 12 61.53 -61.05 32.66
C THR A 12 61.46 -59.50 32.63
N ARG A 13 61.30 -58.92 31.41
CA ARG A 13 60.89 -57.51 31.13
C ARG A 13 59.37 -57.31 31.35
N PRO A 14 58.88 -56.08 31.64
CA PRO A 14 58.05 -55.36 30.63
C PRO A 14 58.20 -53.82 30.64
N VAL A 15 58.24 -53.11 29.49
CA VAL A 15 57.18 -52.49 28.65
C VAL A 15 56.95 -51.00 28.93
N ALA A 16 56.89 -50.25 27.82
CA ALA A 16 56.84 -48.80 27.66
C ALA A 16 55.46 -48.15 27.97
N GLY A 17 55.50 -46.83 28.17
CA GLY A 17 54.43 -45.91 27.79
C GLY A 17 54.57 -44.51 28.41
N PRO A 18 54.59 -43.44 27.61
CA PRO A 18 54.16 -42.13 28.07
C PRO A 18 52.76 -41.81 27.53
N VAL A 19 51.85 -41.52 28.46
CA VAL A 19 50.61 -40.80 28.22
C VAL A 19 50.94 -39.31 28.29
N ILE A 20 50.45 -38.50 27.34
CA ILE A 20 49.98 -37.09 27.47
C ILE A 20 49.99 -36.47 26.06
N ALA A 21 48.82 -36.42 25.40
CA ALA A 21 48.51 -35.47 24.32
C ALA A 21 47.03 -35.58 23.93
N HIS A 22 46.11 -34.95 24.68
CA HIS A 22 44.71 -34.81 24.20
C HIS A 22 43.93 -33.59 24.74
N ARG A 23 44.55 -32.69 25.52
CA ARG A 23 43.78 -31.63 26.23
C ARG A 23 43.71 -30.25 25.55
N THR A 24 44.46 -30.03 24.47
CA THR A 24 44.62 -28.71 23.83
C THR A 24 43.73 -28.47 22.60
N GLU A 25 43.27 -29.54 21.94
CA GLU A 25 42.55 -29.44 20.66
C GLU A 25 41.07 -29.02 20.83
N TYR A 26 40.43 -29.39 21.94
CA TYR A 26 39.04 -29.06 22.22
C TYR A 26 38.78 -27.56 22.50
N PHE A 27 39.78 -26.81 23.00
CA PHE A 27 39.63 -25.39 23.32
C PHE A 27 39.74 -24.50 22.07
N MET A 28 40.69 -24.78 21.18
CA MET A 28 40.85 -24.05 19.91
C MET A 28 39.69 -24.31 18.95
N ALA A 29 39.21 -25.55 18.86
CA ALA A 29 38.07 -25.89 18.00
C ALA A 29 36.79 -25.14 18.40
N ARG A 30 36.53 -25.02 19.72
CA ARG A 30 35.37 -24.26 20.24
C ARG A 30 35.47 -22.76 19.98
N ALA A 31 36.67 -22.19 20.10
CA ALA A 31 36.90 -20.77 19.81
C ALA A 31 36.71 -20.44 18.31
N LEU A 32 37.14 -21.33 17.42
CA LEU A 32 36.95 -21.19 15.97
C LEU A 32 35.46 -21.31 15.58
N LEU A 33 34.73 -22.25 16.17
CA LEU A 33 33.30 -22.43 15.95
C LEU A 33 32.49 -21.22 16.40
N PHE A 34 32.84 -20.65 17.56
CA PHE A 34 32.18 -19.44 18.07
C PHE A 34 32.42 -18.22 17.16
N ARG A 35 33.65 -18.04 16.65
CA ARG A 35 33.97 -16.98 15.69
C ARG A 35 33.22 -17.14 14.36
N LEU A 36 33.11 -18.38 13.86
CA LEU A 36 32.37 -18.67 12.63
C LEU A 36 30.87 -18.38 12.79
N LEU A 37 30.28 -18.75 13.93
CA LEU A 37 28.87 -18.47 14.22
C LEU A 37 28.63 -16.96 14.38
N LEU A 38 29.56 -16.24 15.02
CA LEU A 38 29.46 -14.80 15.18
C LEU A 38 29.52 -14.07 13.84
N THR A 39 30.43 -14.47 12.93
CA THR A 39 30.52 -13.85 11.60
C THR A 39 29.29 -14.14 10.76
N LEU A 40 28.76 -15.37 10.81
CA LEU A 40 27.49 -15.72 10.15
C LEU A 40 26.33 -14.88 10.68
N ALA A 41 26.19 -14.75 12.01
CA ALA A 41 25.12 -13.98 12.61
C ALA A 41 25.19 -12.49 12.23
N VAL A 42 26.38 -11.89 12.23
CA VAL A 42 26.58 -10.48 11.83
C VAL A 42 26.29 -10.30 10.34
N SER A 43 26.69 -11.25 9.48
CA SER A 43 26.41 -11.20 8.04
C SER A 43 24.91 -11.33 7.72
N ALA A 44 24.19 -12.19 8.46
CA ALA A 44 22.75 -12.36 8.33
C ALA A 44 21.99 -11.11 8.79
N LEU A 45 22.39 -10.50 9.92
CA LEU A 45 21.81 -9.24 10.39
C LEU A 45 22.05 -8.10 9.39
N ALA A 46 23.26 -8.03 8.82
CA ALA A 46 23.59 -7.01 7.81
C ALA A 46 22.73 -7.16 6.55
N CYS A 47 22.45 -8.40 6.10
CA CYS A 47 21.55 -8.64 4.97
C CYS A 47 20.11 -8.18 5.27
N LEU A 48 19.60 -8.41 6.47
CA LEU A 48 18.23 -8.01 6.84
C LEU A 48 18.04 -6.49 6.87
N LEU A 49 19.10 -5.70 7.14
CA LEU A 49 19.04 -4.24 7.12
C LEU A 49 19.10 -3.66 5.69
N VAL A 50 19.75 -4.35 4.75
CA VAL A 50 19.85 -3.91 3.34
C VAL A 50 18.62 -4.28 2.53
N PHE A 51 17.96 -5.39 2.86
CA PHE A 51 16.76 -5.88 2.16
C PHE A 51 15.45 -5.60 2.91
N ALA A 52 15.46 -4.72 3.91
CA ALA A 52 14.21 -4.24 4.49
C ALA A 52 13.39 -3.56 3.37
N PRO A 53 12.20 -4.09 3.01
CA PRO A 53 11.39 -3.45 1.99
C PRO A 53 11.03 -2.06 2.52
N ALA A 54 11.42 -1.02 1.79
CA ALA A 54 10.97 0.33 2.08
C ALA A 54 9.43 0.33 1.99
N ALA A 55 8.77 0.46 3.14
CA ALA A 55 7.34 0.69 3.18
C ALA A 55 7.09 2.09 2.61
N ALA A 56 6.88 2.17 1.30
CA ALA A 56 6.39 3.39 0.67
C ALA A 56 4.98 3.65 1.24
N ALA A 57 4.82 4.75 1.98
CA ALA A 57 3.50 5.23 2.34
C ALA A 57 2.76 5.56 1.04
N PRO A 58 1.56 5.03 0.78
CA PRO A 58 0.78 5.47 -0.36
C PRO A 58 0.35 6.92 -0.12
N THR A 59 1.05 7.86 -0.74
CA THR A 59 0.60 9.24 -0.92
C THR A 59 -0.24 9.29 -2.19
N THR A 60 -1.33 8.52 -2.26
CA THR A 60 -2.34 8.80 -3.29
C THR A 60 -3.02 10.09 -2.86
N ASP A 61 -2.57 11.20 -3.43
CA ASP A 61 -3.31 12.45 -3.36
C ASP A 61 -4.70 12.20 -3.94
N THR A 62 -5.71 12.35 -3.11
CA THR A 62 -7.10 12.08 -3.48
C THR A 62 -7.88 13.36 -3.48
N GLN A 63 -8.72 13.52 -4.49
CA GLN A 63 -9.61 14.67 -4.64
C GLN A 63 -11.05 14.25 -4.35
N ARG A 64 -11.79 15.11 -3.65
CA ARG A 64 -13.23 14.98 -3.44
C ARG A 64 -13.96 15.66 -4.59
N ILE A 65 -14.66 14.86 -5.39
CA ILE A 65 -15.49 15.35 -6.48
C ILE A 65 -16.92 15.49 -6.00
N THR A 66 -17.55 16.63 -6.31
CA THR A 66 -18.99 16.83 -6.14
C THR A 66 -19.61 17.28 -7.45
N ILE A 67 -20.56 16.50 -7.96
CA ILE A 67 -21.37 16.87 -9.11
C ILE A 67 -22.75 17.27 -8.59
N THR A 68 -23.16 18.51 -8.79
CA THR A 68 -24.48 19.01 -8.39
C THR A 68 -25.34 19.24 -9.62
N LEU A 69 -26.54 18.67 -9.61
CA LEU A 69 -27.55 18.81 -10.65
C LEU A 69 -28.68 19.69 -10.10
N ILE A 70 -29.14 20.66 -10.88
CA ILE A 70 -30.16 21.64 -10.47
C ILE A 70 -31.22 21.80 -11.56
N SER A 71 -32.50 21.77 -11.16
CA SER A 71 -33.66 21.88 -12.05
C SER A 71 -34.77 22.68 -11.38
N ASP A 72 -35.63 23.31 -12.18
CA ASP A 72 -36.92 23.83 -11.72
C ASP A 72 -38.00 22.74 -11.53
N HIS A 73 -37.65 21.46 -11.72
CA HIS A 73 -38.53 20.31 -11.57
C HIS A 73 -37.91 19.21 -10.70
N GLU A 74 -38.72 18.52 -9.90
CA GLU A 74 -38.25 17.48 -8.96
C GLU A 74 -37.86 16.18 -9.68
N HIS A 75 -38.70 15.71 -10.61
CA HIS A 75 -38.46 14.49 -11.38
C HIS A 75 -37.98 14.82 -12.79
N ASN A 76 -36.80 14.35 -13.17
CA ASN A 76 -36.12 14.79 -14.39
C ASN A 76 -35.87 13.63 -15.36
N GLY A 77 -35.25 13.94 -16.50
CA GLY A 77 -34.88 12.94 -17.50
C GLY A 77 -33.67 12.12 -17.05
N ALA A 78 -32.67 12.04 -17.92
CA ALA A 78 -31.44 11.31 -17.64
C ALA A 78 -30.35 12.20 -17.05
N ALA A 79 -29.46 11.59 -16.26
CA ALA A 79 -28.14 12.10 -15.96
C ALA A 79 -27.09 11.07 -16.37
N ALA A 80 -25.93 11.56 -16.81
CA ALA A 80 -24.76 10.75 -17.06
C ALA A 80 -23.53 11.42 -16.44
N TRP A 81 -22.61 10.65 -15.90
CA TRP A 81 -21.39 11.19 -15.28
C TRP A 81 -20.26 10.17 -15.32
N THR A 82 -19.03 10.66 -15.22
CA THR A 82 -17.84 9.83 -15.04
C THR A 82 -17.65 9.54 -13.54
N ASP A 83 -17.51 8.27 -13.13
CA ASP A 83 -17.32 7.89 -11.73
C ASP A 83 -15.85 7.99 -11.26
N ALA A 84 -15.59 7.46 -10.05
CA ALA A 84 -14.28 7.48 -9.43
C ALA A 84 -13.21 6.67 -10.18
N ASP A 85 -13.61 5.72 -11.03
CA ASP A 85 -12.70 4.88 -11.82
C ASP A 85 -12.62 5.36 -13.28
N GLY A 86 -13.16 6.54 -13.60
CA GLY A 86 -13.22 7.06 -14.97
C GLY A 86 -14.31 6.40 -15.83
N ARG A 87 -15.27 5.67 -15.25
CA ARG A 87 -16.28 4.95 -16.02
C ARG A 87 -17.55 5.79 -16.18
N LEU A 88 -18.14 5.72 -17.36
CA LEU A 88 -19.43 6.36 -17.61
C LEU A 88 -20.55 5.63 -16.84
N ARG A 89 -21.31 6.40 -16.08
CA ARG A 89 -22.52 5.99 -15.36
C ARG A 89 -23.70 6.77 -15.90
N THR A 90 -24.87 6.16 -15.82
CA THR A 90 -26.12 6.77 -16.27
C THR A 90 -27.24 6.45 -15.29
N GLN A 91 -28.15 7.40 -15.10
CA GLN A 91 -29.39 7.22 -14.36
C GLN A 91 -30.53 7.84 -15.16
N SER A 92 -31.65 7.14 -15.24
CA SER A 92 -32.92 7.66 -15.78
C SER A 92 -33.83 8.06 -14.64
N GLU A 93 -34.81 8.92 -14.92
CA GLU A 93 -35.83 9.38 -13.96
C GLU A 93 -35.21 10.01 -12.71
N VAL A 94 -34.26 10.93 -12.92
CA VAL A 94 -33.42 11.49 -11.85
C VAL A 94 -34.28 12.31 -10.87
N PRO A 95 -34.35 11.92 -9.57
CA PRO A 95 -35.04 12.69 -8.55
C PRO A 95 -34.10 13.74 -7.94
N LEU A 96 -34.58 14.97 -7.81
CA LEU A 96 -33.88 16.05 -7.11
C LEU A 96 -34.66 16.43 -5.85
N SER A 97 -34.31 15.85 -4.71
CA SER A 97 -35.11 15.93 -3.48
C SER A 97 -34.81 17.14 -2.59
N GLN A 98 -33.72 17.86 -2.82
CA GLN A 98 -33.33 19.01 -2.01
C GLN A 98 -33.73 20.30 -2.71
N ARG A 99 -34.01 21.36 -1.94
CA ARG A 99 -34.16 22.72 -2.49
C ARG A 99 -32.87 23.51 -2.33
N ASP A 100 -32.55 24.31 -3.34
CA ASP A 100 -31.52 25.34 -3.24
C ASP A 100 -32.11 26.67 -2.69
N PRO A 101 -31.26 27.66 -2.35
CA PRO A 101 -31.73 28.96 -1.86
C PRO A 101 -32.65 29.72 -2.83
N ASP A 102 -32.54 29.45 -4.13
CA ASP A 102 -33.37 30.05 -5.18
C ASP A 102 -34.71 29.30 -5.37
N GLY A 103 -34.97 28.27 -4.55
CA GLY A 103 -36.18 27.46 -4.57
C GLY A 103 -36.20 26.38 -5.65
N LYS A 104 -35.11 26.19 -6.41
CA LYS A 104 -34.96 25.11 -7.39
C LYS A 104 -34.67 23.80 -6.70
N PHE A 105 -34.93 22.69 -7.38
CA PHE A 105 -34.59 21.36 -6.91
C PHE A 105 -33.14 21.02 -7.26
N LYS A 106 -32.44 20.35 -6.36
CA LYS A 106 -31.07 19.89 -6.55
C LYS A 106 -30.81 18.51 -5.96
N ALA A 107 -29.78 17.86 -6.48
CA ALA A 107 -29.15 16.70 -5.88
C ALA A 107 -27.64 16.75 -6.16
N SER A 108 -26.85 16.17 -5.27
CA SER A 108 -25.41 16.11 -5.43
C SER A 108 -24.93 14.66 -5.35
N LEU A 109 -24.06 14.29 -6.28
CA LEU A 109 -23.26 13.09 -6.23
C LEU A 109 -21.89 13.46 -5.66
N VAL A 110 -21.39 12.68 -4.70
CA VAL A 110 -20.09 12.92 -4.07
C VAL A 110 -19.28 11.64 -4.05
N TYR A 111 -18.03 11.70 -4.50
CA TYR A 111 -17.09 10.58 -4.45
C TYR A 111 -15.64 11.10 -4.37
N THR A 112 -14.71 10.18 -4.13
CA THR A 112 -13.28 10.46 -4.04
C THR A 112 -12.54 9.66 -5.09
N ARG A 113 -11.52 10.24 -5.71
CA ARG A 113 -10.66 9.59 -6.72
C ARG A 113 -9.23 10.11 -6.67
N ALA A 114 -8.29 9.47 -7.37
CA ALA A 114 -6.92 9.94 -7.43
C ALA A 114 -6.82 11.27 -8.21
N ALA A 115 -5.97 12.18 -7.74
CA ALA A 115 -5.86 13.54 -8.27
C ALA A 115 -5.40 13.62 -9.75
N ALA A 116 -4.64 12.63 -10.23
CA ALA A 116 -4.05 12.61 -11.56
C ALA A 116 -4.91 11.89 -12.63
N GLU A 117 -6.16 11.57 -12.33
CA GLU A 117 -7.05 10.85 -13.25
C GLU A 117 -7.70 11.76 -14.32
N ALA A 118 -8.38 11.14 -15.30
CA ALA A 118 -9.03 11.81 -16.45
C ALA A 118 -10.08 12.87 -16.05
N PRO A 119 -10.46 13.83 -16.91
CA PRO A 119 -11.49 14.83 -16.59
C PRO A 119 -12.82 14.23 -16.10
N VAL A 120 -13.57 15.01 -15.33
CA VAL A 120 -14.92 14.67 -14.87
C VAL A 120 -15.93 15.27 -15.84
N ASP A 121 -16.81 14.41 -16.36
CA ASP A 121 -17.93 14.80 -17.21
C ASP A 121 -19.24 14.63 -16.47
N ALA A 122 -20.19 15.53 -16.75
CA ALA A 122 -21.56 15.41 -16.30
C ALA A 122 -22.55 15.96 -17.34
N LEU A 123 -23.57 15.16 -17.65
CA LEU A 123 -24.73 15.56 -18.45
C LEU A 123 -25.99 15.42 -17.61
N PHE A 124 -26.90 16.38 -17.75
CA PHE A 124 -28.16 16.34 -17.05
C PHE A 124 -29.28 16.93 -17.89
N GLN A 125 -30.33 16.14 -18.10
CA GLN A 125 -31.55 16.56 -18.79
C GLN A 125 -32.65 16.86 -17.76
N SER A 126 -33.08 18.11 -17.74
CA SER A 126 -34.20 18.54 -16.91
C SER A 126 -35.54 18.09 -17.49
N GLY A 127 -36.50 17.79 -16.60
CA GLY A 127 -37.91 17.61 -16.96
C GLY A 127 -38.66 18.94 -17.14
N GLY A 128 -38.08 20.05 -16.69
CA GLY A 128 -38.66 21.40 -16.70
C GLY A 128 -38.08 22.32 -17.77
N ARG A 129 -37.81 23.57 -17.40
CA ARG A 129 -37.29 24.62 -18.28
C ARG A 129 -35.89 25.11 -17.93
N PHE A 130 -35.33 24.60 -16.85
CA PHE A 130 -34.02 24.94 -16.34
C PHE A 130 -33.23 23.66 -16.07
N ALA A 131 -32.00 23.58 -16.58
CA ALA A 131 -31.03 22.56 -16.21
C ALA A 131 -29.70 23.24 -15.91
N ARG A 132 -29.07 22.87 -14.80
CA ARG A 132 -27.70 23.26 -14.48
C ARG A 132 -26.94 22.07 -13.92
N CYS A 133 -25.70 21.92 -14.35
CA CYS A 133 -24.72 21.06 -13.72
C CYS A 133 -23.59 21.93 -13.16
N GLU A 134 -22.99 21.47 -12.08
CA GLU A 134 -21.85 22.08 -11.43
C GLU A 134 -20.91 20.97 -10.97
N ILE A 135 -19.61 21.12 -11.23
CA ILE A 135 -18.57 20.20 -10.75
C ILE A 135 -17.65 20.98 -9.83
N THR A 136 -17.44 20.45 -8.62
CA THR A 136 -16.43 20.94 -7.69
C THR A 136 -15.41 19.85 -7.35
N VAL A 137 -14.16 20.27 -7.17
CA VAL A 137 -13.00 19.46 -6.77
C VAL A 137 -12.47 20.07 -5.48
N ASP A 138 -12.50 19.30 -4.40
CA ASP A 138 -12.12 19.78 -3.05
C ASP A 138 -12.83 21.07 -2.62
N GLY A 139 -14.05 21.25 -3.12
CA GLY A 139 -14.89 22.43 -2.86
C GLY A 139 -14.65 23.60 -3.81
N GLU A 140 -13.61 23.57 -4.64
CA GLU A 140 -13.39 24.56 -5.70
C GLU A 140 -14.21 24.21 -6.94
N ARG A 141 -14.94 25.18 -7.48
CA ARG A 141 -15.74 24.97 -8.69
C ARG A 141 -14.85 24.99 -9.93
N VAL A 142 -14.80 23.86 -10.63
CA VAL A 142 -13.99 23.68 -11.84
C VAL A 142 -14.82 23.68 -13.13
N ALA A 143 -16.12 23.39 -13.05
CA ALA A 143 -17.01 23.45 -14.20
C ALA A 143 -18.44 23.85 -13.79
N ASP A 144 -19.11 24.57 -14.66
CA ASP A 144 -20.52 24.95 -14.53
C ASP A 144 -21.13 25.11 -15.91
N HIS A 145 -22.38 24.66 -16.07
CA HIS A 145 -23.12 24.94 -17.29
C HIS A 145 -24.61 25.02 -17.00
N THR A 146 -25.25 26.06 -17.51
CA THR A 146 -26.69 26.29 -17.39
C THR A 146 -27.34 26.28 -18.78
N ALA A 147 -28.47 25.60 -18.90
CA ALA A 147 -29.28 25.53 -20.09
C ALA A 147 -30.75 25.86 -19.79
N HIS A 148 -31.39 26.51 -20.75
CA HIS A 148 -32.79 26.90 -20.70
C HIS A 148 -33.53 26.39 -21.94
N GLY A 149 -34.84 26.14 -21.83
CA GLY A 149 -35.64 25.73 -22.97
C GLY A 149 -36.79 24.81 -22.57
N SER A 150 -37.30 24.02 -23.51
CA SER A 150 -38.16 22.88 -23.16
C SER A 150 -37.26 21.67 -22.96
N ARG A 151 -37.30 21.06 -21.76
CA ARG A 151 -36.48 19.88 -21.40
C ARG A 151 -34.98 20.05 -21.69
N PRO A 152 -34.35 21.14 -21.22
CA PRO A 152 -32.97 21.46 -21.57
C PRO A 152 -31.98 20.43 -21.00
N THR A 153 -30.81 20.34 -21.65
CA THR A 153 -29.69 19.52 -21.20
C THR A 153 -28.50 20.41 -20.88
N SER A 154 -27.95 20.28 -19.67
CA SER A 154 -26.68 20.89 -19.28
C SER A 154 -25.52 19.91 -19.42
N SER A 155 -24.33 20.41 -19.79
CA SER A 155 -23.11 19.62 -20.01
C SER A 155 -21.93 20.29 -19.32
N CYS A 156 -21.29 19.58 -18.39
CA CYS A 156 -20.13 20.04 -17.64
C CYS A 156 -18.93 19.14 -17.94
N HIS A 157 -17.77 19.76 -18.13
CA HIS A 157 -16.49 19.12 -18.39
C HIS A 157 -15.42 19.85 -17.59
N SER A 158 -14.60 19.13 -16.83
CA SER A 158 -13.58 19.72 -15.94
C SER A 158 -12.20 19.90 -16.60
N GLY A 159 -12.08 19.80 -17.93
CA GLY A 159 -10.82 19.77 -18.69
C GLY A 159 -10.78 20.74 -19.86
#